data_AF-A0AAV1Z6B6-F1
#
_entry.id   AF-A0AAV1Z6B6-F1
#
_cell.length_a   1.000
_cell.length_b   1.000
_cell.length_c   1.000
_cell.angle_alpha   90.00
_cell.angle_beta   90.00
_cell.angle_gamma   90.00
#
_symmetry.space_group_name_H-M   'P 1'
#
loop_
_entity.id
_entity.type
_entity.pdbx_description
1 polymer ?
#
loop_
_entity_poly.entity_id
_entity_poly.type
_entity_poly.pdbx_seq_one_letter_code
_entity_poly.pdbx_strand_id
1 'polypeptide(L)'
;MDINLYENLFSDLPQLYQILLTTVLIVMVIVEISRLYLGYVGNLTEKVPELAGFWLLTLFLQFPLQCLCTFSTDYIILPWERLIDAIMMLFLILEIFIGYFTVKAITNHQALNFKLQMMKSKATNISTETFLE
;
A
#
# COMPACT_ATOMS: atom_id res chain seq x y z
N MET A 1 -4.51 -43.92 14.82
CA MET A 1 -3.82 -42.66 14.56
C MET A 1 -3.27 -42.66 13.13
N ASP A 2 -3.93 -42.17 12.11
CA ASP A 2 -5.34 -42.28 11.69
C ASP A 2 -5.31 -42.10 10.17
N ILE A 3 -5.14 -43.17 9.41
CA ILE A 3 -5.12 -43.12 7.94
C ILE A 3 -6.41 -42.46 7.41
N ASN A 4 -7.54 -42.74 8.07
CA ASN A 4 -8.84 -42.11 7.81
C ASN A 4 -8.85 -40.59 8.11
N LEU A 5 -8.04 -40.10 9.07
CA LEU A 5 -7.94 -38.65 9.34
C LEU A 5 -7.19 -37.96 8.19
N TYR A 6 -6.13 -38.58 7.67
CA TYR A 6 -5.38 -38.04 6.54
C TYR A 6 -6.21 -38.02 5.24
N GLU A 7 -7.01 -39.06 4.97
CA GLU A 7 -7.91 -39.09 3.80
C GLU A 7 -9.00 -38.00 3.85
N ASN A 8 -9.58 -37.77 5.03
CA ASN A 8 -10.54 -36.69 5.22
C ASN A 8 -9.88 -35.32 5.07
N LEU A 9 -8.68 -35.12 5.64
CA LEU A 9 -7.93 -33.87 5.51
C LEU A 9 -7.57 -33.56 4.05
N PHE A 10 -7.22 -34.58 3.26
CA PHE A 10 -6.89 -34.44 1.83
C PHE A 10 -8.14 -34.16 0.98
N SER A 11 -9.29 -34.72 1.35
CA SER A 11 -10.57 -34.50 0.67
C SER A 11 -11.13 -33.10 0.91
N ASP A 12 -10.96 -32.55 2.11
CA ASP A 12 -11.41 -31.20 2.48
C ASP A 12 -10.42 -30.09 2.06
N LEU A 13 -9.17 -30.44 1.77
CA LEU A 13 -8.11 -29.53 1.32
C LEU A 13 -8.53 -28.59 0.19
N PRO A 14 -9.17 -29.05 -0.91
CA PRO A 14 -9.65 -28.15 -1.97
C PRO A 14 -10.73 -27.17 -1.49
N GLN A 15 -11.60 -27.58 -0.57
CA GLN A 15 -12.67 -26.71 -0.05
C GLN A 15 -12.14 -25.65 0.91
N LEU A 16 -11.24 -26.04 1.83
CA LEU A 16 -10.55 -25.11 2.72
C LEU A 16 -9.74 -24.08 1.91
N TYR A 17 -9.09 -24.53 0.84
CA TYR A 17 -8.32 -23.65 -0.02
C TYR A 17 -9.21 -22.64 -0.76
N GLN A 18 -10.36 -23.06 -1.32
CA GLN A 18 -11.31 -22.15 -1.97
C GLN A 18 -11.84 -21.07 -1.02
N ILE A 19 -12.14 -21.46 0.23
CA ILE A 19 -12.59 -20.52 1.26
C ILE A 19 -11.48 -19.52 1.60
N LEU A 20 -10.24 -20.00 1.76
CA LEU A 20 -9.08 -19.17 2.02
C LEU A 20 -8.84 -18.17 0.88
N LEU A 21 -8.83 -18.63 -0.36
CA LEU A 21 -8.63 -17.79 -1.55
C LEU A 21 -9.73 -16.71 -1.65
N THR A 22 -11.00 -17.11 -1.47
CA THR A 22 -12.14 -16.17 -1.48
C THR A 22 -11.99 -15.10 -0.39
N THR A 23 -11.55 -15.51 0.80
CA THR A 23 -11.32 -14.58 1.92
C THR A 23 -10.20 -13.60 1.61
N VAL A 24 -9.09 -14.09 1.04
CA VAL A 24 -7.96 -13.25 0.62
C VAL A 24 -8.40 -12.21 -0.42
N LEU A 25 -9.21 -12.61 -1.42
CA LEU A 25 -9.72 -11.69 -2.43
C LEU A 25 -10.60 -10.58 -1.82
N ILE A 26 -11.46 -10.90 -0.84
CA ILE A 26 -12.26 -9.89 -0.13
C ILE A 26 -11.37 -8.91 0.62
N VAL A 27 -10.35 -9.41 1.33
CA VAL A 27 -9.39 -8.58 2.05
C VAL A 27 -8.65 -7.66 1.07
N MET A 28 -8.22 -8.18 -0.09
CA MET A 28 -7.54 -7.40 -1.14
C MET A 28 -8.40 -6.23 -1.62
N VAL A 29 -9.71 -6.41 -1.82
CA VAL A 29 -10.61 -5.32 -2.21
C VAL A 29 -10.67 -4.22 -1.15
N ILE A 30 -10.76 -4.57 0.13
CA ILE A 30 -10.79 -3.59 1.23
C ILE A 30 -9.47 -2.81 1.31
N VAL A 31 -8.34 -3.52 1.18
CA VAL A 31 -7.00 -2.91 1.14
C VAL A 31 -6.89 -1.97 -0.05
N GLU A 32 -7.39 -2.37 -1.22
CA GLU A 32 -7.34 -1.55 -2.43
C GLU A 32 -8.12 -0.24 -2.28
N ILE A 33 -9.34 -0.29 -1.71
CA ILE A 33 -10.13 0.92 -1.42
C ILE A 33 -9.36 1.84 -0.47
N SER A 34 -8.75 1.26 0.57
CA SER A 34 -7.96 2.02 1.55
C SER A 34 -6.73 2.66 0.92
N ARG A 35 -6.05 1.94 0.01
CA ARG A 35 -4.91 2.45 -0.76
C ARG A 35 -5.31 3.61 -1.66
N LEU A 36 -6.38 3.46 -2.43
CA LEU A 36 -6.87 4.54 -3.29
C LEU A 36 -7.20 5.80 -2.48
N TYR A 37 -7.83 5.63 -1.32
CA TYR A 37 -8.12 6.76 -0.41
C TYR A 37 -6.85 7.44 0.11
N LEU A 38 -5.91 6.68 0.66
CA LEU A 38 -4.66 7.23 1.22
C LEU A 38 -3.76 7.84 0.13
N GLY A 39 -3.71 7.22 -1.05
CA GLY A 39 -2.98 7.76 -2.20
C GLY A 39 -3.56 9.09 -2.67
N TYR A 40 -4.90 9.20 -2.74
CA TYR A 40 -5.57 10.45 -3.07
C TYR A 40 -5.32 11.53 -2.02
N VAL A 41 -5.59 11.25 -0.74
CA VAL A 41 -5.43 12.23 0.35
C VAL A 41 -3.96 12.61 0.53
N GLY A 42 -3.06 11.64 0.55
CA GLY A 42 -1.62 11.85 0.73
C GLY A 42 -1.02 12.69 -0.40
N ASN A 43 -1.49 12.51 -1.64
CA ASN A 43 -1.05 13.33 -2.77
C ASN A 43 -1.63 14.76 -2.71
N LEU A 44 -2.93 14.92 -2.47
CA LEU A 44 -3.56 16.25 -2.42
C LEU A 44 -3.09 17.10 -1.23
N THR A 45 -2.84 16.47 -0.09
CA THR A 45 -2.47 17.18 1.14
C THR A 45 -0.97 17.21 1.37
N GLU A 46 -0.19 16.57 0.50
CA GLU A 46 1.28 16.40 0.61
C GLU A 46 1.73 15.92 1.99
N LYS A 47 0.86 15.19 2.68
CA LYS A 47 1.14 14.70 4.00
C LYS A 47 1.89 13.37 3.92
N VAL A 48 3.13 13.42 4.39
CA VAL A 48 4.01 12.26 4.53
C VAL A 48 3.39 11.09 5.32
N PRO A 49 2.65 11.28 6.44
CA PRO A 49 2.09 10.13 7.17
C PRO A 49 1.06 9.32 6.37
N GLU A 50 0.17 9.98 5.64
CA GLU A 50 -0.84 9.32 4.80
C GLU A 50 -0.18 8.59 3.62
N LEU A 51 0.85 9.19 3.02
CA LEU A 51 1.65 8.55 1.98
C LEU A 51 2.43 7.35 2.54
N ALA A 52 2.97 7.44 3.76
CA ALA A 52 3.62 6.31 4.41
C ALA A 52 2.64 5.15 4.68
N GLY A 53 1.40 5.47 5.07
CA GLY A 53 0.33 4.47 5.20
C GLY A 53 0.01 3.78 3.89
N PHE A 54 -0.06 4.55 2.79
CA PHE A 54 -0.20 4.00 1.44
C PHE A 54 0.94 3.02 1.09
N TRP A 55 2.20 3.41 1.30
CA TRP A 55 3.36 2.55 1.06
C TRP A 55 3.38 1.29 1.94
N LEU A 56 2.96 1.42 3.20
CA LEU A 56 2.84 0.27 4.10
C LEU A 56 1.82 -0.73 3.55
N LEU A 57 0.63 -0.28 3.14
CA LEU A 57 -0.38 -1.16 2.55
C LEU A 57 0.13 -1.79 1.25
N THR A 58 0.81 -1.04 0.38
CA THR A 58 1.38 -1.56 -0.87
C THR A 58 2.44 -2.63 -0.62
N LEU A 59 3.42 -2.38 0.25
CA LEU A 59 4.57 -3.27 0.43
C LEU A 59 4.27 -4.47 1.35
N PHE A 60 3.49 -4.27 2.41
CA PHE A 60 3.27 -5.29 3.44
C PHE A 60 1.97 -6.08 3.27
N LEU A 61 0.94 -5.52 2.65
CA LEU A 61 -0.32 -6.24 2.43
C LEU A 61 -0.48 -6.60 0.95
N GLN A 62 -0.49 -5.61 0.06
CA GLN A 62 -0.82 -5.82 -1.34
C GLN A 62 0.20 -6.72 -2.05
N PHE A 63 1.49 -6.39 -1.96
CA PHE A 63 2.55 -7.14 -2.65
C PHE A 63 2.62 -8.63 -2.26
N PRO A 64 2.70 -9.02 -0.97
CA PRO A 64 2.78 -10.43 -0.62
C PRO A 64 1.51 -11.21 -0.97
N LEU A 65 0.32 -10.61 -0.81
CA LEU A 65 -0.93 -11.26 -1.20
C LEU A 65 -1.03 -11.41 -2.73
N GLN A 66 -0.62 -10.41 -3.50
CA GLN A 66 -0.57 -10.48 -4.96
C GLN A 66 0.43 -11.55 -5.45
N CYS A 67 1.59 -11.63 -4.80
CA CYS A 67 2.56 -12.69 -5.06
C CYS A 67 2.00 -14.07 -4.73
N LEU A 68 1.30 -14.22 -3.59
CA LEU A 68 0.68 -15.47 -3.20
C LEU A 68 -0.27 -15.97 -4.29
N CYS A 69 -1.21 -15.13 -4.76
CA CYS A 69 -2.18 -15.48 -5.80
C CYS A 69 -1.55 -15.73 -7.18
N THR A 70 -0.48 -15.01 -7.52
CA THR A 70 0.17 -15.12 -8.83
C THR A 70 1.07 -16.34 -8.93
N PHE A 71 1.88 -16.63 -7.91
CA PHE A 71 2.80 -17.76 -7.93
C PHE A 71 2.12 -19.10 -7.64
N SER A 72 0.92 -19.09 -7.05
CA SER A 72 0.06 -20.26 -6.97
C SER A 72 -0.38 -20.72 -8.38
N THR A 73 0.44 -21.59 -8.96
CA THR A 73 0.35 -22.09 -10.34
C THR A 73 -0.54 -23.35 -10.44
N ASP A 74 -0.67 -24.09 -9.35
CA ASP A 74 -1.33 -25.42 -9.32
C ASP A 74 -2.86 -25.38 -9.24
N TYR A 75 -3.47 -24.21 -9.34
CA TYR A 75 -4.89 -24.03 -9.09
C TYR A 75 -5.65 -23.78 -10.40
N ILE A 76 -6.82 -24.40 -10.51
CA ILE A 76 -7.86 -24.02 -11.47
C ILE A 76 -8.46 -22.70 -10.98
N ILE A 77 -7.66 -21.65 -11.05
CA ILE A 77 -8.10 -20.26 -10.85
C ILE A 77 -8.93 -19.92 -12.08
N LEU A 78 -10.09 -19.27 -11.88
CA LEU A 78 -10.90 -18.85 -13.02
C LEU A 78 -10.05 -17.94 -13.92
N PRO A 79 -10.15 -18.07 -15.26
CA PRO A 79 -9.37 -17.23 -16.18
C PRO A 79 -9.59 -15.73 -15.93
N TRP A 80 -10.76 -15.36 -15.39
CA TRP A 80 -11.10 -14.00 -14.98
C TRP A 80 -10.29 -13.50 -13.79
N GLU A 81 -10.12 -14.33 -12.75
CA GLU A 81 -9.32 -13.97 -11.56
C GLU A 81 -7.85 -13.76 -11.95
N ARG A 82 -7.32 -14.65 -12.81
CA ARG A 82 -5.96 -14.52 -13.33
C ARG A 82 -5.75 -13.22 -14.13
N LEU A 83 -6.75 -12.79 -14.91
CA LEU A 83 -6.68 -11.54 -15.66
C LEU A 83 -6.69 -10.33 -14.73
N ILE A 84 -7.57 -10.32 -13.73
CA ILE A 84 -7.64 -9.26 -12.73
C ILE A 84 -6.31 -9.16 -11.98
N ASP A 85 -5.75 -10.29 -11.55
CA ASP A 85 -4.46 -10.30 -10.85
C ASP A 85 -3.31 -9.80 -11.73
N ALA A 86 -3.29 -10.13 -13.02
CA ALA A 86 -2.30 -9.62 -13.95
C ALA A 86 -2.40 -8.10 -14.14
N ILE A 87 -3.63 -7.58 -14.27
CA ILE A 87 -3.89 -6.13 -14.36
C ILE A 87 -3.47 -5.42 -13.07
N MET A 88 -3.80 -5.98 -11.91
CA MET A 88 -3.42 -5.45 -10.60
C MET A 88 -1.91 -5.43 -10.43
N MET A 89 -1.20 -6.48 -10.87
CA MET A 89 0.25 -6.53 -10.86
C MET A 89 0.87 -5.46 -11.75
N LEU A 90 0.29 -5.19 -12.92
CA LEU A 90 0.71 -4.09 -13.79
C LEU A 90 0.54 -2.73 -13.10
N PHE A 91 -0.62 -2.48 -12.47
CA PHE A 91 -0.85 -1.26 -11.70
C PHE A 91 0.15 -1.09 -10.56
N LEU A 92 0.47 -2.17 -9.84
CA LEU A 92 1.44 -2.16 -8.75
C LEU A 92 2.84 -1.75 -9.23
N ILE A 93 3.26 -2.23 -10.41
CA ILE A 93 4.54 -1.85 -11.01
C ILE A 93 4.54 -0.36 -11.36
N LEU A 94 3.50 0.12 -12.06
CA LEU A 94 3.37 1.53 -12.42
C LEU A 94 3.37 2.43 -11.18
N GLU A 95 2.68 1.99 -10.13
CA GLU A 95 2.66 2.69 -8.85
C GLU A 95 4.05 2.80 -8.22
N ILE A 96 4.84 1.73 -8.20
CA ILE A 96 6.20 1.80 -7.63
C ILE A 96 7.02 2.87 -8.37
N PHE A 97 6.92 2.92 -9.70
CA PHE A 97 7.59 3.95 -10.49
C PHE A 97 7.08 5.36 -10.15
N ILE A 98 5.77 5.62 -10.29
CA ILE A 98 5.18 6.95 -10.11
C ILE A 98 5.26 7.41 -8.65
N GLY A 99 4.99 6.49 -7.73
CA GLY A 99 5.04 6.69 -6.29
C GLY A 99 6.43 7.10 -5.82
N TYR A 100 7.49 6.48 -6.35
CA TYR A 100 8.86 6.87 -6.03
C TYR A 100 9.15 8.33 -6.38
N PHE A 101 8.73 8.77 -7.58
CA PHE A 101 8.86 10.17 -7.97
C PHE A 101 8.04 11.11 -7.07
N THR A 102 6.83 10.70 -6.71
CA THR A 102 5.92 11.49 -5.86
C THR A 102 6.49 11.69 -4.45
N VAL A 103 7.02 10.63 -3.84
CA VAL A 103 7.69 10.71 -2.52
C VAL A 103 8.87 11.68 -2.56
N LYS A 104 9.68 11.61 -3.62
CA LYS A 104 10.84 12.49 -3.80
C LYS A 104 10.41 13.95 -3.94
N ALA A 105 9.34 14.22 -4.69
CA ALA A 105 8.79 15.56 -4.86
C ALA A 105 8.25 16.14 -3.54
N ILE A 106 7.43 15.36 -2.82
CA ILE A 106 6.83 15.78 -1.54
C ILE A 106 7.91 16.03 -0.48
N THR A 107 8.93 15.18 -0.39
CA THR A 107 10.04 15.36 0.58
C THR A 107 10.79 16.68 0.34
N ASN A 108 11.06 17.01 -0.93
CA ASN A 108 11.71 18.27 -1.29
C ASN A 108 10.83 19.48 -0.94
N HIS A 109 9.51 19.37 -1.16
CA HIS A 109 8.58 20.44 -0.86
C HIS A 109 8.45 20.68 0.66
N GLN A 110 8.41 19.60 1.47
CA GLN A 110 8.43 19.72 2.93
C GLN A 110 9.73 20.34 3.45
N ALA A 111 10.88 19.96 2.89
CA ALA A 111 12.16 20.55 3.26
C ALA A 111 12.23 22.07 2.95
N LEU A 112 11.63 22.50 1.83
CA LEU A 112 11.53 23.91 1.47
C LEU A 112 10.60 24.67 2.43
N ASN A 113 9.42 24.13 2.73
CA ASN A 113 8.47 24.75 3.64
C ASN A 113 9.04 24.89 5.05
N PHE A 114 9.77 23.88 5.53
CA PHE A 114 10.45 23.94 6.82
C PHE A 114 11.52 25.04 6.86
N LYS A 115 12.33 25.17 5.81
CA LYS A 115 13.31 26.27 5.69
C LYS A 115 12.65 27.64 5.69
N LEU A 116 11.56 27.81 4.96
CA LEU A 116 10.79 29.06 4.93
C LEU A 116 10.23 29.42 6.31
N GLN A 117 9.70 28.44 7.04
CA GLN A 117 9.20 28.65 8.42
C GLN A 117 10.34 29.06 9.37
N MET A 118 11.50 28.42 9.28
CA MET A 118 12.68 28.79 10.07
C MET A 118 13.16 30.21 9.77
N MET A 119 13.22 30.61 8.50
CA MET A 119 13.59 31.98 8.12
C MET A 119 12.60 33.01 8.62
N LYS A 120 11.29 32.74 8.48
CA LYS A 120 10.23 33.63 8.98
C LYS A 120 10.32 33.79 10.51
N SER A 121 10.45 32.69 11.24
CA SER A 121 10.61 32.73 12.70
C SER A 121 11.85 33.52 13.12
N LYS A 122 12.97 33.34 12.43
CA LYS A 122 14.21 34.08 12.72
C LYS A 122 14.04 35.58 12.45
N ALA A 123 13.42 35.95 11.33
CA ALA A 123 13.16 37.35 11.00
C ALA A 123 12.22 38.01 12.04
N THR A 124 11.18 37.31 12.48
CA THR A 124 10.27 37.80 13.54
C THR A 124 10.98 38.01 14.87
N ASN A 125 11.87 37.09 15.26
CA ASN A 125 12.65 37.24 16.50
C ASN A 125 13.57 38.46 16.44
N ILE A 126 14.30 38.66 15.33
CA ILE A 126 15.17 39.83 15.13
C ILE A 126 14.38 41.15 15.18
N SER A 127 13.21 41.21 14.54
CA SER A 127 12.36 42.40 14.64
C SER A 127 11.93 42.66 16.08
N THR A 128 11.62 41.61 16.85
CA THR A 128 11.17 41.77 18.24
C THR A 128 12.30 42.27 19.14
N GLU A 129 13.53 41.78 18.96
CA GLU A 129 14.71 42.25 19.71
C GLU A 129 15.03 43.72 19.40
N THR A 130 14.93 44.15 18.14
CA THR A 130 15.17 45.55 17.74
C THR A 130 14.11 46.56 18.21
N PHE A 131 12.91 46.12 18.59
CA PHE A 131 11.91 47.00 19.22
C PHE A 131 12.06 47.09 20.74
N LEU A 132 12.90 46.26 21.35
CA LEU A 132 13.14 46.21 22.80
C LEU A 132 14.44 46.93 23.22
N GLU A 133 15.27 47.35 22.25
CA GLU A 133 16.43 48.25 22.43
C GLU A 133 16.06 49.71 22.15
#